data_AF-A0A6A6EHQ0-F1
#
_entry.id   AF-A0A6A6EHQ0-F1
#
_cell.length_a   1.000
_cell.length_b   1.000
_cell.length_c   1.000
_cell.angle_alpha   90.00
_cell.angle_beta   90.00
_cell.angle_gamma   90.00
#
_symmetry.space_group_name_H-M   'P 1'
#
loop_
_entity.id
_entity.type
_entity.pdbx_description
1 polymer ?
#
loop_
_entity_poly.entity_id
_entity_poly.type
_entity_poly.pdbx_seq_one_letter_code
_entity_poly.pdbx_strand_id
1 'polypeptide(L)'
;MGNHKLQLSNPNELRILAFGDSLVEGYTDFGTPFHPYAIKLRKKLSQLLPNFKMAVDVNGESGDCVLPSLQGIFLQRLQSSCPIRTQQPPKYDLVIILGGTNDLAFLINDPNGPNQIFEGLKVCYEHILKTGASLLCLTVPERALDTRNSALGRKAKEARLALNEKIVDFVKLSQEGGENEAGVTGDEAGAAADATGKVFMMDLAAMVPFQPDQKEDEDFKSDIWSPDGLHMSSQGYDFVGLQLATLIHGMV
;
A
#
# COMPACT_ATOMS: atom_id res chain seq x y z
N MET A 1 5.84 21.25 10.10
CA MET A 1 5.24 20.15 9.31
C MET A 1 5.06 20.67 7.90
N GLY A 2 5.97 20.31 6.99
CA GLY A 2 5.84 20.64 5.57
C GLY A 2 4.55 20.05 5.01
N ASN A 3 3.79 20.83 4.27
CA ASN A 3 2.52 20.39 3.70
C ASN A 3 2.82 19.60 2.42
N HIS A 4 3.10 18.29 2.55
CA HIS A 4 3.39 17.41 1.40
C HIS A 4 2.12 17.23 0.57
N LYS A 5 2.06 17.87 -0.60
CA LYS A 5 0.95 17.79 -1.55
C LYS A 5 1.27 16.85 -2.71
N LEU A 6 0.24 16.20 -3.25
CA LEU A 6 0.38 15.41 -4.48
C LEU A 6 0.79 16.30 -5.64
N GLN A 7 1.77 15.82 -6.41
CA GLN A 7 2.15 16.43 -7.67
C GLN A 7 1.28 15.87 -8.79
N LEU A 8 0.33 16.68 -9.24
CA LEU A 8 -0.58 16.31 -10.32
C LEU A 8 0.02 16.67 -11.67
N SER A 9 -0.03 15.76 -12.62
CA SER A 9 0.35 16.05 -14.01
C SER A 9 -0.67 16.98 -14.72
N ASN A 10 -1.90 17.04 -14.22
CA ASN A 10 -2.97 17.90 -14.73
C ASN A 10 -3.76 18.46 -13.53
N PRO A 11 -3.99 19.79 -13.46
CA PRO A 11 -4.60 20.43 -12.29
C PRO A 11 -6.03 20.00 -11.96
N ASN A 12 -6.77 19.40 -12.92
CA ASN A 12 -8.16 18.96 -12.72
C ASN A 12 -8.35 17.48 -13.02
N GLU A 13 -7.29 16.67 -12.95
CA GLU A 13 -7.38 15.23 -13.13
C GLU A 13 -6.50 14.52 -12.11
N LEU A 14 -7.03 13.44 -11.52
CA LEU A 14 -6.32 12.58 -10.59
C LEU A 14 -6.40 11.14 -11.08
N ARG A 15 -5.24 10.56 -11.40
CA ARG A 15 -5.11 9.18 -11.87
C ARG A 15 -4.36 8.37 -10.83
N ILE A 16 -5.02 7.35 -10.30
CA ILE A 16 -4.52 6.52 -9.21
C ILE A 16 -4.39 5.08 -9.71
N LEU A 17 -3.29 4.42 -9.35
CA LEU A 17 -3.17 2.98 -9.43
C LEU A 17 -3.22 2.39 -8.01
N ALA A 18 -4.16 1.50 -7.76
CA ALA A 18 -4.13 0.60 -6.61
C ALA A 18 -3.44 -0.71 -7.03
N PHE A 19 -2.26 -0.98 -6.48
CA PHE A 19 -1.40 -2.10 -6.88
C PHE A 19 -1.11 -3.05 -5.72
N GLY A 20 -1.27 -4.35 -5.93
CA GLY A 20 -0.92 -5.31 -4.89
C GLY A 20 -1.36 -6.75 -5.15
N ASP A 21 -1.70 -7.43 -4.06
CA ASP A 21 -2.14 -8.83 -4.03
C ASP A 21 -3.68 -8.96 -3.93
N SER A 22 -4.17 -10.04 -3.32
CA SER A 22 -5.60 -10.30 -3.08
C SER A 22 -6.31 -9.20 -2.30
N LEU A 23 -5.61 -8.52 -1.37
CA LEU A 23 -6.17 -7.41 -0.58
C LEU A 23 -6.39 -6.15 -1.43
N VAL A 24 -5.67 -6.01 -2.55
CA VAL A 24 -5.91 -4.93 -3.52
C VAL A 24 -6.94 -5.36 -4.56
N GLU A 25 -6.90 -6.63 -4.97
CA GLU A 25 -7.88 -7.22 -5.88
C GLU A 25 -9.30 -7.16 -5.32
N GLY A 26 -9.40 -7.14 -3.99
CA GLY A 26 -10.66 -7.13 -3.27
C GLY A 26 -11.21 -8.53 -3.03
N TYR A 27 -10.34 -9.54 -2.98
CA TYR A 27 -10.75 -10.91 -2.68
C TYR A 27 -11.52 -10.92 -1.36
N THR A 28 -12.71 -11.50 -1.35
CA THR A 28 -13.56 -11.58 -0.16
C THR A 28 -14.40 -12.85 -0.21
N ASP A 29 -14.91 -13.30 0.94
CA ASP A 29 -15.80 -14.46 1.08
C ASP A 29 -15.33 -15.69 0.29
N PHE A 30 -14.08 -16.11 0.51
CA PHE A 30 -13.45 -17.25 -0.17
C PHE A 30 -13.39 -17.13 -1.70
N GLY A 31 -13.36 -15.89 -2.21
CA GLY A 31 -13.23 -15.59 -3.64
C GLY A 31 -14.53 -15.74 -4.42
N THR A 32 -15.67 -15.74 -3.73
CA THR A 32 -16.99 -15.86 -4.37
C THR A 32 -17.40 -14.55 -5.06
N PRO A 33 -17.16 -13.37 -4.46
CA PRO A 33 -17.04 -12.10 -5.19
C PRO A 33 -15.68 -11.41 -4.98
N PHE A 34 -15.39 -10.40 -5.82
CA PHE A 34 -14.32 -9.42 -5.61
C PHE A 34 -14.93 -8.04 -5.33
N HIS A 35 -14.48 -7.39 -4.27
CA HIS A 35 -14.92 -6.05 -3.84
C HIS A 35 -13.72 -5.17 -3.48
N PRO A 36 -12.94 -4.68 -4.46
CA PRO A 36 -11.76 -3.87 -4.18
C PRO A 36 -12.14 -2.54 -3.53
N TYR A 37 -11.35 -2.09 -2.55
CA TYR A 37 -11.54 -0.80 -1.88
C TYR A 37 -11.56 0.39 -2.87
N ALA A 38 -10.95 0.22 -4.05
CA ALA A 38 -10.92 1.18 -5.13
C ALA A 38 -12.32 1.63 -5.60
N ILE A 39 -13.33 0.77 -5.49
CA ILE A 39 -14.73 1.12 -5.82
C ILE A 39 -15.20 2.27 -4.94
N LYS A 40 -15.05 2.12 -3.62
CA LYS A 40 -15.47 3.13 -2.64
C LYS A 40 -14.58 4.35 -2.67
N LEU A 41 -13.26 4.14 -2.81
CA LEU A 41 -12.27 5.19 -2.97
C LEU A 41 -12.63 6.13 -4.11
N ARG A 42 -12.83 5.59 -5.33
CA ARG A 42 -13.19 6.38 -6.50
C ARG A 42 -14.48 7.15 -6.28
N LYS A 43 -15.53 6.47 -5.81
CA LYS A 43 -16.83 7.11 -5.54
C LYS A 43 -16.69 8.28 -4.58
N LYS A 44 -15.95 8.11 -3.48
CA LYS A 44 -15.78 9.15 -2.46
C LYS A 44 -14.92 10.30 -2.96
N LEU A 45 -13.81 10.02 -3.65
CA LEU A 45 -12.97 11.08 -4.23
C LEU A 45 -13.72 11.91 -5.27
N SER A 46 -14.53 11.29 -6.14
CA SER A 46 -15.38 12.03 -7.09
C SER A 46 -16.40 12.94 -6.41
N GLN A 47 -16.83 12.63 -5.19
CA GLN A 47 -17.71 13.51 -4.40
C GLN A 47 -16.95 14.65 -3.73
N LEU A 48 -15.74 14.38 -3.22
CA LEU A 48 -14.90 15.37 -2.54
C LEU A 48 -14.25 16.35 -3.54
N LEU A 49 -13.96 15.89 -4.76
CA LEU A 49 -13.32 16.66 -5.82
C LEU A 49 -14.23 16.67 -7.07
N PRO A 50 -15.40 17.34 -7.02
CA PRO A 50 -16.41 17.26 -8.10
C PRO A 50 -15.93 17.86 -9.43
N ASN A 51 -14.92 18.74 -9.39
CA ASN A 51 -14.33 19.37 -10.57
C ASN A 51 -13.17 18.56 -11.16
N PHE A 52 -12.79 17.44 -10.54
CA PHE A 52 -11.71 16.59 -11.02
C PHE A 52 -12.24 15.44 -11.87
N LYS A 53 -11.56 15.19 -12.98
CA LYS A 53 -11.64 13.90 -13.66
C LYS A 53 -10.91 12.86 -12.80
N MET A 54 -11.62 11.80 -12.43
CA MET A 54 -11.11 10.77 -11.52
C MET A 54 -10.93 9.44 -12.25
N ALA A 55 -9.71 8.89 -12.22
CA ALA A 55 -9.41 7.54 -12.65
C ALA A 55 -8.74 6.76 -11.51
N VAL A 56 -9.26 5.58 -11.20
CA VAL A 56 -8.68 4.68 -10.21
C VAL A 56 -8.65 3.30 -10.85
N ASP A 57 -7.46 2.88 -11.25
CA ASP A 57 -7.22 1.56 -11.83
C ASP A 57 -6.81 0.59 -10.72
N VAL A 58 -7.27 -0.65 -10.81
CA VAL A 58 -6.94 -1.72 -9.87
C VAL A 58 -6.06 -2.73 -10.59
N ASN A 59 -4.92 -3.05 -10.00
CA ASN A 59 -4.14 -4.20 -10.38
C ASN A 59 -3.69 -4.96 -9.12
N GLY A 60 -4.65 -5.66 -8.52
CA GLY A 60 -4.40 -6.69 -7.51
C GLY A 60 -4.34 -8.07 -8.15
N GLU A 61 -3.58 -8.99 -7.57
CA GLU A 61 -3.51 -10.39 -8.00
C GLU A 61 -3.38 -11.32 -6.81
N SER A 62 -4.39 -12.17 -6.61
CA SER A 62 -4.40 -13.13 -5.53
C SER A 62 -3.19 -14.07 -5.58
N GLY A 63 -2.52 -14.19 -4.44
CA GLY A 63 -1.35 -15.06 -4.27
C GLY A 63 -0.01 -14.49 -4.77
N ASP A 64 0.00 -13.34 -5.46
CA ASP A 64 1.25 -12.73 -5.93
C ASP A 64 2.16 -12.39 -4.75
N CYS A 65 3.45 -12.64 -4.94
CA CYS A 65 4.50 -12.40 -3.94
C CYS A 65 5.43 -11.30 -4.46
N VAL A 66 5.94 -10.48 -3.55
CA VAL A 66 6.96 -9.48 -3.90
C VAL A 66 8.22 -10.15 -4.42
N LEU A 67 8.58 -11.29 -3.82
CA LEU A 67 9.83 -11.99 -4.08
C LEU A 67 9.75 -12.94 -5.28
N PRO A 68 10.62 -12.77 -6.30
CA PRO A 68 10.72 -13.70 -7.42
C PRO A 68 11.12 -15.13 -7.02
N SER A 69 11.85 -15.29 -5.91
CA SER A 69 12.22 -16.61 -5.35
C SER A 69 11.00 -17.41 -4.88
N LEU A 70 9.87 -16.74 -4.62
CA LEU A 70 8.58 -17.32 -4.31
C LEU A 70 7.67 -17.41 -5.55
N GLN A 71 8.24 -17.33 -6.75
CA GLN A 71 7.54 -17.29 -8.04
C GLN A 71 6.66 -16.03 -8.21
N GLY A 72 6.93 -14.99 -7.42
CA GLY A 72 6.27 -13.70 -7.54
C GLY A 72 6.61 -12.97 -8.84
N ILE A 73 5.60 -12.37 -9.46
CA ILE A 73 5.75 -11.52 -10.66
C ILE A 73 5.35 -10.07 -10.39
N PHE A 74 5.24 -9.70 -9.12
CA PHE A 74 4.82 -8.40 -8.62
C PHE A 74 5.52 -7.21 -9.28
N LEU A 75 6.86 -7.22 -9.34
CA LEU A 75 7.62 -6.14 -9.99
C LEU A 75 7.34 -6.06 -11.50
N GLN A 76 7.25 -7.20 -12.19
CA GLN A 76 6.96 -7.26 -13.62
C GLN A 76 5.55 -6.69 -13.92
N ARG A 77 4.55 -7.05 -13.11
CA ARG A 77 3.18 -6.50 -13.18
C ARG A 77 3.17 -5.00 -12.91
N LEU A 78 3.93 -4.52 -11.93
CA LEU A 78 4.06 -3.10 -11.60
C LEU A 78 4.66 -2.33 -12.78
N GLN A 79 5.77 -2.81 -13.34
CA GLN A 79 6.45 -2.19 -14.48
C GLN A 79 5.56 -2.13 -15.72
N SER A 80 4.77 -3.17 -15.96
CA SER A 80 3.80 -3.20 -17.06
C SER A 80 2.66 -2.20 -16.85
N SER A 81 2.20 -2.05 -15.60
CA SER A 81 1.09 -1.17 -15.24
C SER A 81 1.48 0.30 -15.22
N CYS A 82 2.68 0.59 -14.71
CA CYS A 82 3.26 1.91 -14.47
C CYS A 82 4.64 2.00 -15.14
N PRO A 83 4.69 2.03 -16.49
CA PRO A 83 5.97 2.12 -17.21
C PRO A 83 6.61 3.50 -17.02
N ILE A 84 7.94 3.56 -17.02
CA ILE A 84 8.69 4.82 -17.05
C ILE A 84 8.52 5.48 -18.44
N ARG A 85 8.24 6.78 -18.46
CA ARG A 85 7.97 7.54 -19.68
C ARG A 85 8.88 8.76 -19.73
N THR A 86 9.80 8.81 -20.69
CA THR A 86 10.84 9.85 -20.77
C THR A 86 10.37 11.14 -21.45
N GLN A 87 9.26 11.11 -22.19
CA GLN A 87 8.75 12.26 -22.97
C GLN A 87 7.27 12.56 -22.70
N GLN A 88 6.70 11.95 -21.66
CA GLN A 88 5.29 12.12 -21.31
C GLN A 88 5.17 12.15 -19.79
N PRO A 89 4.15 12.84 -19.23
CA PRO A 89 3.88 12.78 -17.81
C PRO A 89 3.67 11.33 -17.35
N PRO A 90 3.85 11.05 -16.04
CA PRO A 90 3.59 9.72 -15.50
C PRO A 90 2.18 9.26 -15.86
N LYS A 91 1.99 7.95 -16.00
CA LYS A 91 0.65 7.39 -16.29
C LYS A 91 -0.32 7.63 -15.13
N TYR A 92 0.19 7.59 -13.89
CA TYR A 92 -0.57 7.85 -12.67
C TYR A 92 0.10 8.96 -11.87
N ASP A 93 -0.70 9.78 -11.21
CA ASP A 93 -0.20 10.82 -10.31
C ASP A 93 0.11 10.22 -8.93
N LEU A 94 -0.61 9.15 -8.55
CA LEU A 94 -0.43 8.40 -7.30
C LEU A 94 -0.47 6.88 -7.55
N VAL A 95 0.48 6.15 -6.97
CA VAL A 95 0.43 4.69 -6.86
C VAL A 95 0.30 4.31 -5.39
N ILE A 96 -0.80 3.64 -5.07
CA ILE A 96 -1.04 3.00 -3.78
C ILE A 96 -0.52 1.57 -3.90
N ILE A 97 0.37 1.15 -3.00
CA ILE A 97 1.00 -0.16 -3.06
C ILE A 97 0.88 -0.92 -1.74
N LEU A 98 0.47 -2.18 -1.85
CA LEU A 98 0.40 -3.15 -0.75
C LEU A 98 0.96 -4.48 -1.24
N GLY A 99 1.95 -5.02 -0.54
CA GLY A 99 2.54 -6.31 -0.85
C GLY A 99 3.27 -6.89 0.37
N GLY A 100 3.58 -8.19 0.30
CA GLY A 100 4.25 -8.93 1.37
C GLY A 100 3.35 -9.86 2.16
N THR A 101 2.03 -9.82 1.97
CA THR A 101 1.06 -10.66 2.69
C THR A 101 1.34 -12.15 2.47
N ASN A 102 1.49 -12.54 1.19
CA ASN A 102 1.78 -13.92 0.79
C ASN A 102 3.22 -14.32 1.13
N ASP A 103 4.18 -13.43 0.90
CA ASP A 103 5.58 -13.66 1.24
C ASP A 103 5.76 -13.98 2.73
N LEU A 104 5.08 -13.25 3.62
CA LEU A 104 5.09 -13.52 5.06
C LEU A 104 4.53 -14.90 5.42
N ALA A 105 3.57 -15.42 4.64
CA ALA A 105 3.05 -16.77 4.85
C ALA A 105 4.08 -17.84 4.44
N PHE A 106 4.77 -17.65 3.31
CA PHE A 106 5.81 -18.58 2.84
C PHE A 106 7.09 -18.53 3.69
N LEU A 107 7.45 -17.34 4.20
CA LEU A 107 8.70 -17.10 4.93
C LEU A 107 8.54 -17.08 6.45
N ILE A 108 7.43 -17.59 6.98
CA ILE A 108 7.12 -17.55 8.43
C ILE A 108 8.21 -18.16 9.34
N ASN A 109 9.03 -19.06 8.79
CA ASN A 109 10.14 -19.69 9.52
C ASN A 109 11.52 -19.09 9.21
N ASP A 110 11.60 -18.13 8.29
CA ASP A 110 12.83 -17.42 7.95
C ASP A 110 12.91 -16.11 8.75
N PRO A 111 13.84 -15.99 9.72
CA PRO A 111 13.99 -14.76 10.50
C PRO A 111 14.41 -13.55 9.65
N ASN A 112 15.02 -13.78 8.48
CA ASN A 112 15.37 -12.74 7.52
C ASN A 112 14.25 -12.45 6.52
N GLY A 113 13.11 -13.14 6.59
CA GLY A 113 11.98 -12.97 5.68
C GLY A 113 11.54 -11.50 5.55
N PRO A 114 11.29 -10.77 6.65
CA PRO A 114 10.89 -9.36 6.59
C PRO A 114 11.90 -8.46 5.87
N ASN A 115 13.20 -8.71 6.03
CA ASN A 115 14.25 -7.96 5.31
C ASN A 115 14.18 -8.23 3.81
N GLN A 116 14.09 -9.50 3.41
CA GLN A 116 14.02 -9.87 1.99
C GLN A 116 12.81 -9.24 1.32
N ILE A 117 11.63 -9.35 1.94
CA ILE A 117 10.39 -8.78 1.43
C ILE A 117 10.52 -7.27 1.27
N PHE A 118 11.05 -6.58 2.28
CA PHE A 118 11.23 -5.14 2.22
C PHE A 118 12.20 -4.70 1.11
N GLU A 119 13.32 -5.40 0.91
CA GLU A 119 14.25 -5.08 -0.20
C GLU A 119 13.56 -5.25 -1.56
N GLY A 120 12.69 -6.26 -1.72
CA GLY A 120 11.86 -6.41 -2.92
C GLY A 120 10.85 -5.27 -3.10
N LEU A 121 10.19 -4.85 -2.01
CA LEU A 121 9.26 -3.70 -2.02
C LEU A 121 9.99 -2.41 -2.36
N LYS A 122 11.20 -2.19 -1.82
CA LYS A 122 12.01 -1.00 -2.08
C LYS A 122 12.33 -0.85 -3.56
N VAL A 123 12.65 -1.93 -4.27
CA VAL A 123 12.83 -1.90 -5.73
C VAL A 123 11.54 -1.44 -6.45
N CYS A 124 10.38 -1.88 -5.98
CA CYS A 124 9.09 -1.45 -6.51
C CYS A 124 8.84 0.05 -6.23
N TYR A 125 9.15 0.51 -5.02
CA TYR A 125 9.00 1.90 -4.60
C TYR A 125 9.88 2.83 -5.43
N GLU A 126 11.16 2.48 -5.61
CA GLU A 126 12.08 3.22 -6.46
C GLU A 126 11.63 3.25 -7.92
N HIS A 127 11.07 2.16 -8.44
CA HIS A 127 10.49 2.13 -9.78
C HIS A 127 9.34 3.13 -9.91
N ILE A 128 8.40 3.16 -8.95
CA ILE A 128 7.28 4.11 -8.94
C ILE A 128 7.79 5.55 -8.94
N LEU A 129 8.74 5.86 -8.07
CA LEU A 129 9.30 7.22 -7.97
C LEU A 129 10.03 7.62 -9.26
N LYS A 130 10.74 6.70 -9.91
CA LYS A 130 11.36 6.93 -11.24
C LYS A 130 10.34 7.20 -12.36
N THR A 131 9.07 6.81 -12.20
CA THR A 131 8.04 7.22 -13.16
C THR A 131 7.66 8.70 -13.04
N GLY A 132 7.95 9.33 -11.89
CA GLY A 132 7.49 10.66 -11.51
C GLY A 132 6.17 10.66 -10.72
N ALA A 133 5.55 9.49 -10.48
CA ALA A 133 4.37 9.36 -9.64
C ALA A 133 4.69 9.53 -8.15
N SER A 134 3.68 9.96 -7.39
CA SER A 134 3.71 9.88 -5.93
C SER A 134 3.44 8.44 -5.46
N LEU A 135 3.99 8.07 -4.32
CA LEU A 135 3.93 6.74 -3.73
C LEU A 135 3.16 6.79 -2.40
N LEU A 136 2.11 5.98 -2.26
CA LEU A 136 1.42 5.74 -0.98
C LEU A 136 1.64 4.28 -0.55
N CYS A 137 2.49 4.09 0.45
CA CYS A 137 2.76 2.77 1.03
C CYS A 137 1.68 2.37 2.03
N LEU A 138 1.21 1.13 1.94
CA LEU A 138 0.35 0.50 2.94
C LEU A 138 1.14 -0.53 3.76
N THR A 139 0.94 -0.54 5.07
CA THR A 139 1.45 -1.62 5.93
C THR A 139 0.64 -2.91 5.72
N VAL A 140 1.25 -4.07 5.94
CA VAL A 140 0.53 -5.36 5.88
C VAL A 140 -0.37 -5.47 7.11
N PRO A 141 -1.69 -5.63 6.94
CA PRO A 141 -2.61 -5.67 8.07
C PRO A 141 -2.45 -6.94 8.88
N GLU A 142 -2.98 -6.90 10.11
CA GLU A 142 -2.99 -8.09 10.96
C GLU A 142 -3.95 -9.16 10.41
N ARG A 143 -3.62 -10.43 10.63
CA ARG A 143 -4.36 -11.61 10.17
C ARG A 143 -4.76 -12.46 11.37
N ALA A 144 -5.73 -13.36 11.19
CA ALA A 144 -6.15 -14.31 12.22
C ALA A 144 -4.99 -15.15 12.78
N LEU A 145 -3.97 -15.45 11.96
CA LEU A 145 -2.81 -16.19 12.43
C LEU A 145 -1.99 -15.40 13.46
N ASP A 146 -1.87 -14.08 13.28
CA ASP A 146 -1.02 -13.20 14.09
C ASP A 146 -1.58 -13.01 15.51
N THR A 147 -2.88 -13.27 15.71
CA THR A 147 -3.56 -13.12 17.01
C THR A 147 -3.52 -14.40 17.86
N ARG A 148 -3.08 -15.53 17.30
CA ARG A 148 -3.04 -16.82 18.01
C ARG A 148 -1.89 -16.84 19.01
N ASN A 149 -2.16 -17.29 20.24
CA ASN A 149 -1.15 -17.53 21.27
C ASN A 149 -0.38 -18.86 21.07
N SER A 150 0.00 -19.17 19.83
CA SER A 150 0.83 -20.32 19.49
C SER A 150 2.24 -19.86 19.11
N ALA A 151 3.23 -20.77 19.12
CA ALA A 151 4.58 -20.43 18.65
C ALA A 151 4.58 -19.91 17.20
N LEU A 152 3.72 -20.49 16.34
CA LEU A 152 3.55 -20.04 14.96
C LEU A 152 2.91 -18.65 14.88
N GLY A 153 1.87 -18.38 15.68
CA GLY A 153 1.20 -17.07 15.71
C GLY A 153 2.11 -15.95 16.20
N ARG A 154 2.94 -16.22 17.22
CA ARG A 154 3.97 -15.27 17.67
C ARG A 154 4.98 -14.94 16.57
N LYS A 155 5.51 -15.96 15.87
CA LYS A 155 6.40 -15.76 14.72
C LYS A 155 5.76 -14.95 13.60
N ALA A 156 4.50 -15.28 13.26
CA ALA A 156 3.74 -14.57 12.23
C ALA A 156 3.60 -13.08 12.56
N LYS A 157 3.20 -12.78 13.80
CA LYS A 157 3.07 -11.42 14.33
C LYS A 157 4.40 -10.68 14.31
N GLU A 158 5.46 -11.29 14.84
CA GLU A 158 6.81 -10.71 14.87
C GLU A 158 7.31 -10.38 13.46
N ALA A 159 7.15 -11.29 12.50
CA ALA A 159 7.56 -11.08 11.12
C ALA A 159 6.77 -9.94 10.44
N ARG A 160 5.45 -9.89 10.64
CA ARG A 160 4.59 -8.79 10.13
C ARG A 160 5.01 -7.44 10.71
N LEU A 161 5.19 -7.36 12.02
CA LEU A 161 5.61 -6.13 12.69
C LEU A 161 6.98 -5.66 12.20
N ALA A 162 7.94 -6.57 12.04
CA ALA A 162 9.27 -6.26 11.53
C ALA A 162 9.26 -5.77 10.07
N LEU A 163 8.36 -6.30 9.23
CA LEU A 163 8.17 -5.79 7.86
C LEU A 163 7.54 -4.39 7.88
N ASN A 164 6.48 -4.20 8.68
CA ASN A 164 5.78 -2.92 8.77
C ASN A 164 6.68 -1.82 9.32
N GLU A 165 7.53 -2.10 10.30
CA GLU A 165 8.52 -1.16 10.82
C GLU A 165 9.44 -0.63 9.72
N LYS A 166 9.92 -1.51 8.83
CA LYS A 166 10.77 -1.11 7.69
C LYS A 166 10.05 -0.24 6.68
N ILE A 167 8.78 -0.55 6.40
CA ILE A 167 7.94 0.29 5.53
C ILE A 167 7.77 1.68 6.16
N VAL A 168 7.50 1.74 7.46
CA VAL A 168 7.34 3.00 8.20
C VAL A 168 8.64 3.82 8.18
N ASP A 169 9.77 3.18 8.47
CA ASP A 169 11.09 3.84 8.51
C ASP A 169 11.49 4.36 7.12
N PHE A 170 11.23 3.60 6.06
CA PHE A 170 11.44 4.08 4.69
C PHE A 170 10.67 5.36 4.40
N VAL A 171 9.40 5.43 4.79
CA VAL A 171 8.57 6.61 4.55
C VAL A 171 9.07 7.81 5.37
N LYS A 172 9.39 7.61 6.65
CA LYS A 172 9.95 8.68 7.50
C LYS A 172 11.24 9.24 6.92
N LEU A 173 12.19 8.37 6.56
CA LEU A 173 13.46 8.77 5.95
C LEU A 173 13.26 9.51 4.61
N SER A 174 12.30 9.06 3.80
CA SER A 174 11.96 9.71 2.52
C SER A 174 11.34 11.10 2.70
N GLN A 175 10.72 11.38 3.85
CA GLN A 175 10.14 12.68 4.19
C GLN A 175 11.17 13.61 4.86
N GLU A 176 12.05 13.08 5.72
CA GLU A 176 13.08 13.83 6.45
C GLU A 176 14.28 14.23 5.59
N GLY A 177 14.65 13.42 4.58
CA GLY A 177 15.77 13.69 3.68
C GLY A 177 15.67 14.99 2.86
N GLY A 178 14.49 15.65 2.86
CA GLY A 178 14.29 16.94 2.19
C GLY A 178 14.69 18.18 3.00
N GLU A 179 14.96 18.08 4.31
CA GLU A 179 15.25 19.26 5.14
C GLU A 179 16.76 19.60 5.26
N ASN A 180 17.68 18.69 4.88
CA ASN A 180 19.12 18.86 5.16
C ASN A 180 20.08 18.85 3.96
N GLU A 181 19.64 18.68 2.70
CA GLU A 181 20.53 18.61 1.53
C GLU A 181 20.69 19.91 0.72
N ALA A 182 20.89 21.04 1.40
CA ALA A 182 21.29 22.29 0.74
C ALA A 182 22.80 22.31 0.35
N GLY A 183 23.45 21.17 0.11
CA GLY A 183 24.93 21.11 0.08
C GLY A 183 25.64 20.02 -0.70
N VAL A 184 24.99 19.18 -1.52
CA VAL A 184 25.71 18.15 -2.32
C VAL A 184 25.49 18.36 -3.82
N THR A 185 26.52 18.86 -4.49
CA THR A 185 26.57 19.05 -5.95
C THR A 185 27.14 17.80 -6.63
N GLY A 186 26.29 17.02 -7.31
CA GLY A 186 26.69 15.91 -8.18
C GLY A 186 25.48 15.29 -8.89
N ASP A 187 25.68 14.72 -10.08
CA ASP A 187 24.59 14.24 -10.96
C ASP A 187 23.71 13.10 -10.38
N GLU A 188 24.15 12.44 -9.29
CA GLU A 188 23.33 11.47 -8.53
C GLU A 188 22.33 12.14 -7.56
N ALA A 189 22.54 13.43 -7.22
CA ALA A 189 21.65 14.20 -6.35
C ALA A 189 20.30 14.54 -7.03
N GLY A 190 20.23 14.49 -8.36
CA GLY A 190 19.02 14.84 -9.11
C GLY A 190 17.84 13.87 -8.91
N ALA A 191 18.11 12.59 -8.67
CA ALA A 191 17.05 11.60 -8.43
C ALA A 191 16.62 11.53 -6.95
N ALA A 192 17.56 11.77 -6.02
CA ALA A 192 17.28 11.81 -4.57
C ALA A 192 16.52 13.09 -4.16
N ALA A 193 16.84 14.23 -4.77
CA ALA A 193 16.12 15.49 -4.51
C ALA A 193 14.66 15.48 -5.01
N ASP A 194 14.35 14.75 -6.10
CA ASP A 194 13.01 14.70 -6.72
C ASP A 194 12.03 13.72 -6.04
N ALA A 195 12.51 12.86 -5.13
CA ALA A 195 11.67 11.97 -4.32
C ALA A 195 11.09 12.67 -3.06
N THR A 196 11.64 13.82 -2.68
CA THR A 196 11.25 14.54 -1.47
C THR A 196 9.79 15.00 -1.55
N GLY A 197 8.98 14.59 -0.58
CA GLY A 197 7.55 14.95 -0.51
C GLY A 197 6.61 14.20 -1.47
N LYS A 198 7.10 13.17 -2.18
CA LYS A 198 6.27 12.27 -3.01
C LYS A 198 5.93 10.94 -2.33
N VAL A 199 6.45 10.69 -1.14
CA VAL A 199 6.25 9.43 -0.41
C VAL A 199 5.32 9.65 0.78
N PHE A 200 4.24 8.88 0.82
CA PHE A 200 3.17 8.94 1.80
C PHE A 200 2.93 7.55 2.39
N MET A 201 2.26 7.50 3.54
CA MET A 201 1.90 6.25 4.19
C MET A 201 0.45 6.28 4.68
N MET A 202 -0.16 5.10 4.65
CA MET A 202 -1.31 4.79 5.48
C MET A 202 -1.03 3.50 6.23
N ASP A 203 -1.01 3.58 7.56
CA ASP A 203 -0.85 2.41 8.42
C ASP A 203 -2.15 1.60 8.43
N LEU A 204 -2.32 0.79 7.40
CA LEU A 204 -3.48 -0.07 7.22
C LEU A 204 -3.63 -1.05 8.40
N ALA A 205 -2.53 -1.58 8.92
CA ALA A 205 -2.53 -2.49 10.06
C ALA A 205 -3.13 -1.85 11.33
N ALA A 206 -2.80 -0.59 11.61
CA ALA A 206 -3.39 0.13 12.73
C ALA A 206 -4.86 0.53 12.45
N MET A 207 -5.20 0.79 11.19
CA MET A 207 -6.54 1.27 10.81
C MET A 207 -7.61 0.18 10.84
N VAL A 208 -7.27 -1.02 10.39
CA VAL A 208 -8.13 -2.19 10.45
C VAL A 208 -7.46 -3.24 11.33
N PRO A 209 -7.49 -3.08 12.67
CA PRO A 209 -6.94 -4.10 13.55
C PRO A 209 -7.72 -5.40 13.39
N PHE A 210 -7.02 -6.54 13.43
CA PHE A 210 -7.66 -7.84 13.41
C PHE A 210 -8.05 -8.21 14.84
N GLN A 211 -9.34 -8.48 15.08
CA GLN A 211 -9.80 -8.87 16.41
C GLN A 211 -9.83 -10.40 16.52
N PRO A 212 -9.07 -11.00 17.47
CA PRO A 212 -9.24 -12.43 17.77
C PRO A 212 -10.63 -12.66 18.36
N ASP A 213 -11.36 -13.63 17.80
CA ASP A 213 -12.64 -14.20 18.25
C ASP A 213 -13.53 -13.28 19.10
N GLN A 214 -14.61 -12.81 18.49
CA GLN A 214 -15.69 -11.99 19.06
C GLN A 214 -15.87 -12.22 20.57
N LYS A 215 -15.27 -11.34 21.38
CA LYS A 215 -15.94 -10.96 22.61
C LYS A 215 -17.13 -10.11 22.20
N GLU A 216 -18.27 -10.40 22.80
CA GLU A 216 -19.56 -9.70 22.70
C GLU A 216 -19.45 -8.23 23.18
N ASP A 217 -18.51 -7.46 22.66
CA ASP A 217 -18.48 -6.01 22.82
C ASP A 217 -19.35 -5.43 21.69
N GLU A 218 -20.56 -4.99 22.03
CA GLU A 218 -21.60 -4.50 21.11
C GLU A 218 -21.20 -3.27 20.27
N ASP A 219 -20.02 -2.68 20.50
CA ASP A 219 -19.62 -1.38 19.95
C ASP A 219 -18.53 -1.44 18.84
N PHE A 220 -18.05 -2.62 18.42
CA PHE A 220 -17.07 -2.70 17.31
C PHE A 220 -17.52 -3.59 16.15
N LYS A 221 -17.35 -3.06 14.92
CA LYS A 221 -17.87 -3.58 13.65
C LYS A 221 -17.45 -5.03 13.39
N SER A 222 -18.31 -5.98 13.75
CA SER A 222 -18.23 -7.42 13.41
C SER A 222 -18.07 -7.71 11.92
N ASP A 223 -18.24 -6.70 11.07
CA ASP A 223 -18.40 -6.84 9.63
C ASP A 223 -17.17 -6.38 8.83
N ILE A 224 -16.03 -6.04 9.43
CA ILE A 224 -14.86 -5.55 8.65
C ILE A 224 -14.10 -6.70 7.98
N TRP A 225 -14.00 -7.85 8.63
CA TRP A 225 -13.21 -8.99 8.17
C TRP A 225 -14.09 -10.10 7.60
N SER A 226 -13.63 -10.72 6.51
CA SER A 226 -14.15 -11.98 5.99
C SER A 226 -13.85 -13.11 6.99
N PRO A 227 -14.70 -14.14 7.08
CA PRO A 227 -14.48 -15.28 7.98
C PRO A 227 -13.23 -16.11 7.64
N ASP A 228 -12.58 -15.86 6.50
CA ASP A 228 -11.34 -16.55 6.11
C ASP A 228 -10.11 -16.16 6.95
N GLY A 229 -10.22 -15.10 7.77
CA GLY A 229 -9.17 -14.67 8.68
C GLY A 229 -7.99 -13.95 8.03
N LEU A 230 -8.12 -13.52 6.78
CA LEU A 230 -7.11 -12.78 6.04
C LEU A 230 -7.67 -11.59 5.27
N HIS A 231 -8.83 -11.76 4.65
CA HIS A 231 -9.41 -10.76 3.76
C HIS A 231 -10.47 -9.95 4.46
N MET A 232 -10.70 -8.73 3.98
CA MET A 232 -11.81 -7.91 4.46
C MET A 232 -13.13 -8.35 3.82
N SER A 233 -14.24 -8.07 4.49
CA SER A 233 -15.57 -8.14 3.85
C SER A 233 -15.72 -6.99 2.85
N SER A 234 -16.81 -6.98 2.06
CA SER A 234 -17.17 -5.80 1.26
C SER A 234 -17.28 -4.51 2.09
N GLN A 235 -17.79 -4.60 3.33
CA GLN A 235 -17.87 -3.44 4.22
C GLN A 235 -16.50 -2.97 4.70
N GLY A 236 -15.58 -3.91 4.97
CA GLY A 236 -14.19 -3.60 5.34
C GLY A 236 -13.44 -2.90 4.22
N TYR A 237 -13.55 -3.43 2.99
CA TYR A 237 -12.97 -2.77 1.81
C TYR A 237 -13.59 -1.39 1.55
N ASP A 238 -14.90 -1.24 1.72
CA ASP A 238 -15.56 0.07 1.66
C ASP A 238 -15.01 1.04 2.71
N PHE A 239 -14.80 0.56 3.95
CA PHE A 239 -14.21 1.36 5.01
C PHE A 239 -12.80 1.82 4.64
N VAL A 240 -11.93 0.91 4.17
CA VAL A 240 -10.58 1.26 3.71
C VAL A 240 -10.62 2.28 2.56
N GLY A 241 -11.49 2.08 1.57
CA GLY A 241 -11.63 3.02 0.45
C GLY A 241 -12.08 4.42 0.88
N LEU A 242 -12.95 4.51 1.89
CA LEU A 242 -13.37 5.79 2.48
C LEU A 242 -12.22 6.51 3.21
N GLN A 243 -11.42 5.77 3.97
CA GLN A 243 -10.28 6.33 4.71
C GLN A 243 -9.19 6.80 3.74
N LEU A 244 -8.86 5.98 2.73
CA LEU A 244 -7.95 6.37 1.65
C LEU A 244 -8.43 7.63 0.93
N ALA A 245 -9.72 7.74 0.62
CA ALA A 245 -10.26 8.93 -0.05
C ALA A 245 -10.09 10.19 0.79
N THR A 246 -10.30 10.09 2.10
CA THR A 246 -10.14 11.21 3.03
C THR A 246 -8.69 11.63 3.14
N LEU A 247 -7.78 10.66 3.26
CA LEU A 247 -6.34 10.90 3.29
C LEU A 247 -5.85 11.57 2.00
N ILE A 248 -6.19 11.00 0.84
CA ILE A 248 -5.78 11.50 -0.48
C ILE A 248 -6.35 12.89 -0.74
N HIS A 249 -7.60 13.16 -0.35
CA HIS A 249 -8.18 14.50 -0.46
C HIS A 249 -7.39 15.55 0.35
N GLY A 250 -6.83 15.17 1.51
CA GLY A 250 -5.96 16.06 2.29
C GLY A 250 -4.61 16.36 1.61
N MET A 251 -4.20 15.56 0.63
CA MET A 251 -2.94 15.72 -0.11
C MET A 251 -3.12 16.54 -1.40
N VAL A 252 -4.35 16.73 -1.90
CA VAL A 252 -4.66 17.55 -3.08
C VAL A 252 -4.83 19.01 -2.65
#